data_AF-A0A350YXE5-F1
#
_entry.id   AF-A0A350YXE5-F1
#
_cell.length_a   1.000
_cell.length_b   1.000
_cell.length_c   1.000
_cell.angle_alpha   90.00
_cell.angle_beta   90.00
_cell.angle_gamma   90.00
#
_symmetry.space_group_name_H-M   'P 1'
#
loop_
_entity.id
_entity.type
_entity.pdbx_description
1 polymer ?
#
loop_
_entity_poly.entity_id
_entity_poly.type
_entity_poly.pdbx_seq_one_letter_code
_entity_poly.pdbx_strand_id
1 'polypeptide(L)'
;MELRSLNISPDKRETEEISILQQWKKYKEDNGTDYILDEADKRMEQAGDDPDIKDGVYSYIVGLIRQYPKQHQREYYIKVLGRRFKPAKIWKDEMRLQSQEEELTKDAENAPSEDADTTTLEKFGFYTEENKYWFATQSGFVEGTNFILEPLFHIYSPTNNRRLIRITNEYDRSLLCDVPSDAMVTVDAFQKFLFSEGNFLIFINNNQFKKLLRYIGEKFPKCYEIKTFGWQPEGFWAYADGAYNGKWVGVDAMGIMSHKEHSYFSPAFSEVYSQLRQDDDIYENDRRFIYRATHVSITQWSRQMQSVYAHNRNGQYAVAYLASAIFRDIIYNLYKIFPHLFLHGEKGSGKSQVGWSLSNVFQNQTPAFNLTSGTDVAFFRWLARYRNVVIWYDEYTDAIDEKRFQALKSAYDGVGREKGKMSRDSRTESDKINSAAVISGQHLPQRDDNSL
;
A
#
# COMPACT_ATOMS: atom_id res chain seq x y z
N MET A 1 5.23 -21.79 61.71
CA MET A 1 3.91 -21.19 62.00
C MET A 1 3.36 -20.73 60.65
N GLU A 2 2.74 -21.64 59.90
CA GLU A 2 1.28 -21.92 59.89
C GLU A 2 0.46 -20.74 59.34
N LEU A 3 0.00 -20.85 58.08
CA LEU A 3 -1.37 -21.20 57.64
C LEU A 3 -2.31 -19.98 57.69
N ARG A 4 -2.67 -19.37 56.56
CA ARG A 4 -3.86 -19.59 55.68
C ARG A 4 -4.34 -18.16 55.34
N SER A 5 -5.02 -17.77 54.27
CA SER A 5 -5.69 -18.36 53.11
C SER A 5 -6.23 -17.11 52.37
N LEU A 6 -6.21 -17.00 51.04
CA LEU A 6 -7.33 -17.35 50.15
C LEU A 6 -6.92 -16.88 48.74
N ASN A 7 -6.60 -17.82 47.84
CA ASN A 7 -6.69 -17.58 46.41
C ASN A 7 -7.94 -18.31 45.92
N ILE A 8 -8.94 -17.52 45.54
CA ILE A 8 -10.13 -17.99 44.84
C ILE A 8 -9.72 -18.19 43.38
N SER A 9 -9.51 -19.44 42.98
CA SER A 9 -9.47 -19.83 41.57
C SER A 9 -10.85 -20.41 41.22
N PRO A 10 -11.47 -20.00 40.10
CA PRO A 10 -12.79 -20.49 39.73
C PRO A 10 -12.74 -21.99 39.45
N ASP A 11 -13.60 -22.72 40.15
CA ASP A 11 -13.91 -24.13 39.97
C ASP A 11 -14.52 -24.35 38.57
N LYS A 12 -13.68 -24.47 37.54
CA LYS A 12 -14.05 -25.15 36.30
C LYS A 12 -13.88 -26.64 36.54
N ARG A 13 -14.96 -27.29 36.96
CA ARG A 13 -15.12 -28.73 36.80
C ARG A 13 -15.21 -29.04 35.31
N GLU A 14 -14.04 -29.15 34.68
CA GLU A 14 -13.91 -29.93 33.46
C GLU A 14 -14.00 -31.40 33.89
N THR A 15 -15.13 -32.04 33.60
CA THR A 15 -15.15 -33.50 33.46
C THR A 15 -14.13 -33.84 32.38
N GLU A 16 -12.94 -34.28 32.78
CA GLU A 16 -11.94 -34.82 31.87
C GLU A 16 -12.57 -35.99 31.10
N GLU A 17 -13.05 -35.74 29.89
CA GLU A 17 -13.38 -36.81 28.94
C GLU A 17 -12.07 -37.52 28.62
N ILE A 18 -11.86 -38.65 29.30
CA ILE A 18 -10.75 -39.57 29.04
C ILE A 18 -10.79 -39.93 27.56
N SER A 19 -9.70 -39.64 26.83
CA SER A 19 -9.58 -39.92 25.40
C SER A 19 -9.93 -41.38 25.11
N ILE A 20 -10.58 -41.67 23.98
CA ILE A 20 -11.00 -43.03 23.60
C ILE A 20 -9.83 -44.04 23.65
N LEU A 21 -8.61 -43.59 23.34
CA LEU A 21 -7.40 -44.41 23.42
C LEU A 21 -6.96 -44.70 24.86
N GLN A 22 -7.20 -43.78 25.79
CA GLN A 22 -6.98 -44.00 27.22
C GLN A 22 -8.03 -44.97 27.78
N GLN A 23 -9.28 -44.91 27.31
CA GLN A 23 -10.31 -45.88 27.67
C GLN A 23 -9.92 -47.30 27.23
N TRP A 24 -9.40 -47.47 26.01
CA TRP A 24 -8.94 -48.78 25.53
C TRP A 24 -7.71 -49.30 26.27
N LYS A 25 -6.80 -48.40 26.70
CA LYS A 25 -5.67 -48.79 27.56
C LYS A 25 -6.14 -49.28 28.93
N LYS A 26 -7.07 -48.54 29.55
CA LYS A 26 -7.68 -48.93 30.82
C LYS A 26 -8.44 -50.26 30.69
N TYR A 27 -9.19 -50.46 29.61
CA TYR A 27 -9.85 -51.73 29.32
C TYR A 27 -8.86 -52.91 29.29
N LYS A 28 -7.69 -52.70 28.70
CA LYS A 28 -6.63 -53.71 28.65
C LYS A 28 -5.99 -53.98 30.01
N GLU A 29 -5.87 -52.97 30.85
CA GLU A 29 -5.41 -53.11 32.24
C GLU A 29 -6.42 -53.88 33.09
N ASP A 30 -7.72 -53.60 32.91
CA ASP A 30 -8.80 -54.19 33.71
C ASP A 30 -9.16 -55.62 33.27
N ASN A 31 -9.15 -55.92 31.97
CA ASN A 31 -9.63 -57.19 31.41
C ASN A 31 -8.50 -58.10 30.88
N GLY A 32 -7.26 -57.62 30.86
CA GLY A 32 -6.09 -58.37 30.37
C GLY A 32 -6.05 -58.60 28.86
N THR A 33 -7.06 -58.14 28.10
CA THR A 33 -7.17 -58.28 26.66
C THR A 33 -7.30 -56.93 25.96
N ASP A 34 -6.81 -56.84 24.72
CA ASP A 34 -6.91 -55.62 23.93
C ASP A 34 -8.36 -55.38 23.49
N TYR A 35 -8.89 -54.17 23.72
CA TYR A 35 -10.28 -53.83 23.45
C TYR A 35 -10.69 -54.14 22.00
N ILE A 36 -9.89 -53.74 21.00
CA ILE A 36 -10.26 -53.96 19.59
C ILE A 36 -10.28 -55.45 19.26
N LEU A 37 -9.34 -56.22 19.81
CA LEU A 37 -9.27 -57.66 19.56
C LEU A 37 -10.43 -58.41 20.23
N ASP A 38 -10.75 -58.07 21.47
CA ASP A 38 -11.86 -58.66 22.23
C ASP A 38 -13.22 -58.31 21.61
N GLU A 39 -13.36 -57.07 21.15
CA GLU A 39 -14.57 -56.61 20.47
C GLU A 39 -14.73 -57.26 19.09
N ALA A 40 -13.61 -57.48 18.38
CA ALA A 40 -13.61 -58.25 17.14
C ALA A 40 -14.00 -59.72 17.39
N ASP A 41 -13.52 -60.36 18.45
CA ASP A 41 -13.91 -61.73 18.81
C ASP A 41 -15.42 -61.84 19.06
N LYS A 42 -15.96 -60.99 19.94
CA LYS A 42 -17.38 -60.99 20.31
C LYS A 42 -18.28 -60.81 19.10
N ARG A 43 -17.97 -59.82 18.26
CA ARG A 43 -18.79 -59.52 17.08
C ARG A 43 -18.65 -60.56 15.97
N MET A 44 -17.45 -61.12 15.77
CA MET A 44 -17.26 -62.19 14.78
C MET A 44 -17.94 -63.50 15.21
N GLU A 45 -18.00 -63.78 16.52
CA GLU A 45 -18.77 -64.92 17.05
C GLU A 45 -20.27 -64.72 16.85
N GLN A 46 -20.78 -63.51 17.14
CA GLN A 46 -22.19 -63.15 16.90
C GLN A 46 -22.58 -63.17 15.42
N ALA A 47 -21.66 -62.82 14.52
CA ALA A 47 -21.90 -62.83 13.09
C ALA A 47 -22.03 -64.24 12.50
N GLY A 48 -21.53 -65.27 13.19
CA GLY A 48 -21.64 -66.67 12.76
C GLY A 48 -21.05 -66.89 11.35
N ASP A 49 -21.87 -67.37 10.41
CA ASP A 49 -21.51 -67.55 9.00
C ASP A 49 -22.25 -66.60 8.04
N ASP A 50 -22.93 -65.58 8.57
CA ASP A 50 -23.64 -64.59 7.77
C ASP A 50 -22.66 -63.60 7.11
N PRO A 51 -22.59 -63.55 5.77
CA PRO A 51 -21.66 -62.66 5.06
C PRO A 51 -21.94 -61.17 5.28
N ASP A 52 -23.20 -60.76 5.38
CA ASP A 52 -23.58 -59.33 5.46
C ASP A 52 -23.29 -58.79 6.87
N ILE A 53 -23.54 -59.61 7.89
CA ILE A 53 -23.19 -59.23 9.27
C ILE A 53 -21.66 -59.15 9.41
N LYS A 54 -20.91 -60.11 8.82
CA LYS A 54 -19.43 -60.06 8.82
C LYS A 54 -18.88 -58.80 8.15
N ASP A 55 -19.48 -58.36 7.06
CA ASP A 55 -19.10 -57.12 6.37
C ASP A 55 -19.25 -55.87 7.26
N GLY A 56 -20.38 -55.78 7.96
CA GLY A 56 -20.61 -54.74 8.97
C GLY A 56 -19.61 -54.80 10.13
N VAL A 57 -19.18 -56.00 10.55
CA VAL A 57 -18.14 -56.18 11.57
C VAL A 57 -16.77 -55.71 11.09
N TYR A 58 -16.38 -56.04 9.85
CA TYR A 58 -15.13 -55.55 9.26
C TYR A 58 -15.11 -54.02 9.24
N SER A 59 -16.18 -53.41 8.73
CA SER A 59 -16.33 -51.96 8.66
C SER A 59 -16.20 -51.30 10.04
N TYR A 60 -16.92 -51.80 11.04
CA TYR A 60 -16.90 -51.25 12.39
C TYR A 60 -15.52 -51.35 13.04
N ILE A 61 -14.89 -52.53 13.01
CA ILE A 61 -13.61 -52.77 13.66
C ILE A 61 -12.50 -51.96 12.96
N VAL A 62 -12.51 -51.85 11.64
CA VAL A 62 -11.60 -50.96 10.90
C VAL A 62 -11.81 -49.50 11.31
N GLY A 63 -13.05 -49.06 11.50
CA GLY A 63 -13.38 -47.74 12.04
C GLY A 63 -12.74 -47.47 13.41
N LEU A 64 -12.73 -48.46 14.32
CA LEU A 64 -12.01 -48.35 15.60
C LEU A 64 -10.49 -48.25 15.41
N ILE A 65 -9.91 -49.07 14.53
CA ILE A 65 -8.46 -49.04 14.27
C ILE A 65 -8.02 -47.67 13.76
N ARG A 66 -8.85 -46.98 12.98
CA ARG A 66 -8.55 -45.65 12.43
C ARG A 66 -8.39 -44.56 13.49
N GLN A 67 -8.97 -44.74 14.67
CA GLN A 67 -8.79 -43.82 15.81
C GLN A 67 -7.33 -43.77 16.31
N TYR A 68 -6.48 -44.74 15.94
CA TYR A 68 -5.05 -44.67 16.24
C TYR A 68 -4.35 -43.66 15.32
N PRO A 69 -3.61 -42.69 15.87
CA PRO A 69 -2.99 -41.62 15.09
C PRO A 69 -1.81 -42.11 14.24
N LYS A 70 -1.08 -43.15 14.67
CA LYS A 70 0.15 -43.59 14.00
C LYS A 70 -0.12 -44.77 13.05
N GLN A 71 0.36 -44.65 11.81
CA GLN A 71 0.17 -45.66 10.76
C GLN A 71 0.64 -47.07 11.16
N HIS A 72 1.81 -47.20 11.80
CA HIS A 72 2.34 -48.50 12.21
C HIS A 72 1.45 -49.21 13.26
N GLN A 73 0.70 -48.47 14.08
CA GLN A 73 -0.24 -49.05 15.04
C GLN A 73 -1.43 -49.67 14.29
N ARG A 74 -1.95 -48.96 13.29
CA ARG A 74 -3.03 -49.44 12.43
C ARG A 74 -2.62 -50.70 11.67
N GLU A 75 -1.42 -50.70 11.09
CA GLU A 75 -0.87 -51.87 10.38
C GLU A 75 -0.68 -53.09 11.29
N TYR A 76 -0.29 -52.89 12.55
CA TYR A 76 -0.21 -53.96 13.54
C TYR A 76 -1.56 -54.64 13.75
N TYR A 77 -2.64 -53.88 14.00
CA TYR A 77 -3.97 -54.45 14.21
C TYR A 77 -4.49 -55.17 12.98
N ILE A 78 -4.34 -54.61 11.79
CA ILE A 78 -4.74 -55.26 10.53
C ILE A 78 -3.99 -56.60 10.34
N LYS A 79 -2.70 -56.66 10.70
CA LYS A 79 -1.90 -57.90 10.61
C LYS A 79 -2.35 -58.95 11.63
N VAL A 80 -2.68 -58.55 12.86
CA VAL A 80 -3.15 -59.45 13.91
C VAL A 80 -4.53 -59.99 13.57
N LEU A 81 -5.48 -59.11 13.20
CA LEU A 81 -6.83 -59.49 12.81
C LEU A 81 -6.85 -60.35 11.56
N GLY A 82 -6.03 -60.04 10.54
CA GLY A 82 -5.94 -60.88 9.34
C GLY A 82 -5.36 -62.28 9.58
N ARG A 83 -4.60 -62.49 10.66
CA ARG A 83 -4.17 -63.83 11.10
C ARG A 83 -5.27 -64.56 11.86
N ARG A 84 -6.03 -63.83 12.68
CA ARG A 84 -7.08 -64.36 13.55
C ARG A 84 -8.36 -64.70 12.78
N PHE A 85 -8.75 -63.82 11.87
CA PHE A 85 -9.94 -63.91 11.03
C PHE A 85 -9.53 -63.83 9.56
N LYS A 86 -9.41 -65.01 8.93
CA LYS A 86 -9.08 -65.11 7.51
C LYS A 86 -10.33 -64.83 6.66
N PRO A 87 -10.16 -64.25 5.46
CA PRO A 87 -8.89 -63.86 4.83
C PRO A 87 -8.41 -62.45 5.23
N ALA A 88 -7.08 -62.32 5.44
CA ALA A 88 -6.42 -61.04 5.78
C ALA A 88 -6.62 -59.92 4.74
N LYS A 89 -6.99 -60.29 3.50
CA LYS A 89 -7.21 -59.35 2.41
C LYS A 89 -8.39 -58.42 2.68
N ILE A 90 -9.47 -58.93 3.28
CA ILE A 90 -10.70 -58.15 3.53
C ILE A 90 -10.42 -56.96 4.45
N TRP A 91 -9.70 -57.20 5.56
CA TRP A 91 -9.30 -56.13 6.48
C TRP A 91 -8.48 -55.01 5.82
N LYS A 92 -7.62 -55.37 4.84
CA LYS A 92 -6.83 -54.38 4.10
C LYS A 92 -7.67 -53.62 3.08
N ASP A 93 -8.55 -54.33 2.38
CA ASP A 93 -9.44 -53.73 1.39
C ASP A 93 -10.42 -52.76 2.07
N GLU A 94 -10.96 -53.12 3.24
CA GLU A 94 -11.84 -52.28 4.05
C GLU A 94 -11.15 -51.02 4.57
N MET A 95 -9.92 -51.15 5.10
CA MET A 95 -9.10 -49.99 5.51
C MET A 95 -8.83 -49.03 4.35
N ARG A 96 -8.65 -49.57 3.14
CA ARG A 96 -8.47 -48.76 1.92
C ARG A 96 -9.77 -48.07 1.52
N LEU A 97 -10.91 -48.77 1.52
CA LEU A 97 -12.23 -48.22 1.20
C LEU A 97 -12.57 -47.05 2.11
N GLN A 98 -12.48 -47.24 3.41
CA GLN A 98 -12.77 -46.19 4.39
C GLN A 98 -11.83 -44.98 4.32
N SER A 99 -10.56 -45.20 3.91
CA SER A 99 -9.63 -44.09 3.65
C SER A 99 -10.03 -43.31 2.41
N GLN A 100 -10.50 -43.99 1.36
CA GLN A 100 -10.98 -43.36 0.12
C GLN A 100 -12.29 -42.58 0.34
N GLU A 101 -13.22 -43.11 1.13
CA GLU A 101 -14.47 -42.41 1.48
C GLU A 101 -14.21 -41.14 2.32
N GLU A 102 -13.22 -41.15 3.21
CA GLU A 102 -12.82 -39.97 3.98
C GLU A 102 -12.15 -38.90 3.10
N GLU A 103 -11.37 -39.32 2.10
CA GLU A 103 -10.82 -38.39 1.10
C GLU A 103 -11.96 -37.77 0.26
N LEU A 104 -12.90 -38.58 -0.22
CA LEU A 104 -14.04 -38.11 -1.02
C LEU A 104 -14.98 -37.17 -0.24
N THR A 105 -15.22 -37.44 1.04
CA THR A 105 -16.04 -36.55 1.90
C THR A 105 -15.34 -35.23 2.18
N LYS A 106 -14.02 -35.25 2.43
CA LYS A 106 -13.22 -34.02 2.55
C LYS A 106 -13.17 -33.23 1.24
N ASP A 107 -13.09 -33.90 0.10
CA ASP A 107 -13.11 -33.23 -1.21
C ASP A 107 -14.48 -32.60 -1.51
N ALA A 108 -15.58 -33.23 -1.08
CA ALA A 108 -16.94 -32.71 -1.23
C ALA A 108 -17.23 -31.54 -0.27
N GLU A 109 -16.75 -31.58 0.97
CA GLU A 109 -16.87 -30.48 1.93
C GLU A 109 -16.04 -29.24 1.55
N ASN A 110 -14.95 -29.44 0.80
CA ASN A 110 -14.05 -28.35 0.38
C ASN A 110 -14.35 -27.85 -1.05
N ALA A 111 -15.44 -28.28 -1.67
CA ALA A 111 -15.83 -27.77 -2.98
C ALA A 111 -16.26 -26.28 -2.90
N PRO A 112 -15.97 -25.46 -3.92
CA PRO A 112 -16.47 -24.08 -3.96
C PRO A 112 -18.01 -24.06 -3.87
N SER A 113 -18.59 -23.10 -3.14
CA SER A 113 -20.05 -22.93 -3.13
C SER A 113 -20.58 -22.47 -4.49
N GLU A 114 -21.90 -22.48 -4.67
CA GLU A 114 -22.53 -21.96 -5.89
C GLU A 114 -22.24 -20.47 -6.15
N ASP A 115 -21.97 -19.69 -5.09
CA ASP A 115 -21.70 -18.26 -5.16
C ASP A 115 -20.21 -17.93 -5.34
N ALA A 116 -19.33 -18.95 -5.34
CA ALA A 116 -17.90 -18.76 -5.48
C ALA A 116 -17.49 -18.32 -6.90
N ASP A 117 -16.62 -17.30 -7.00
CA ASP A 117 -16.00 -16.91 -8.27
C ASP A 117 -14.86 -17.87 -8.62
N THR A 118 -15.19 -18.87 -9.43
CA THR A 118 -14.27 -19.92 -9.90
C THR A 118 -13.53 -19.58 -11.20
N THR A 119 -13.66 -18.36 -11.72
CA THR A 119 -13.06 -17.97 -13.02
C THR A 119 -11.53 -18.12 -13.07
N THR A 120 -10.85 -18.03 -11.93
CA THR A 120 -9.40 -18.20 -11.81
C THR A 120 -8.96 -19.64 -11.59
N LEU A 121 -9.88 -20.55 -11.33
CA LEU A 121 -9.58 -21.89 -10.82
C LEU A 121 -8.81 -22.73 -11.83
N GLU A 122 -9.30 -22.82 -13.07
CA GLU A 122 -8.67 -23.63 -14.12
C GLU A 122 -7.27 -23.12 -14.48
N LYS A 123 -7.12 -21.79 -14.63
CA LYS A 123 -5.88 -21.17 -15.13
C LYS A 123 -4.83 -20.97 -14.04
N PHE A 124 -5.25 -20.63 -12.82
CA PHE A 124 -4.34 -20.23 -11.74
C PHE A 124 -4.42 -21.14 -10.50
N GLY A 125 -5.38 -22.06 -10.43
CA GLY A 125 -5.51 -23.00 -9.31
C GLY A 125 -5.97 -22.35 -8.02
N PHE A 126 -6.76 -21.28 -8.09
CA PHE A 126 -7.44 -20.66 -6.96
C PHE A 126 -8.78 -20.05 -7.37
N TYR A 127 -9.69 -19.85 -6.43
CA TYR A 127 -10.96 -19.14 -6.63
C TYR A 127 -11.15 -18.07 -5.54
N THR A 128 -12.19 -17.24 -5.67
CA THR A 128 -12.52 -16.20 -4.69
C THR A 128 -13.90 -16.45 -4.09
N GLU A 129 -14.00 -16.33 -2.77
CA GLU A 129 -15.26 -16.51 -2.03
C GLU A 129 -15.16 -15.77 -0.69
N GLU A 130 -16.23 -15.09 -0.27
CA GLU A 130 -16.31 -14.37 1.02
C GLU A 130 -15.10 -13.45 1.31
N ASN A 131 -14.64 -12.68 0.32
CA ASN A 131 -13.44 -11.84 0.41
C ASN A 131 -12.15 -12.62 0.75
N LYS A 132 -12.03 -13.88 0.34
CA LYS A 132 -10.84 -14.72 0.51
C LYS A 132 -10.40 -15.33 -0.81
N TYR A 133 -9.09 -15.58 -0.95
CA TYR A 133 -8.58 -16.43 -2.03
C TYR A 133 -8.40 -17.86 -1.53
N TRP A 134 -9.03 -18.82 -2.18
CA TRP A 134 -8.95 -20.24 -1.85
C TRP A 134 -8.11 -20.98 -2.89
N PHE A 135 -7.07 -21.68 -2.47
CA PHE A 135 -6.11 -22.32 -3.37
C PHE A 135 -6.29 -23.82 -3.43
N ALA A 136 -6.23 -24.36 -4.65
CA ALA A 136 -6.23 -25.79 -4.86
C ALA A 136 -4.94 -26.44 -4.33
N THR A 137 -5.09 -27.60 -3.70
CA THR A 137 -4.04 -28.48 -3.20
C THR A 137 -4.27 -29.91 -3.70
N GLN A 138 -3.44 -30.85 -3.26
CA GLN A 138 -3.64 -32.27 -3.60
C GLN A 138 -4.85 -32.90 -2.90
N SER A 139 -5.32 -32.27 -1.82
CA SER A 139 -6.34 -32.79 -0.90
C SER A 139 -7.52 -31.82 -0.76
N GLY A 140 -7.94 -31.20 -1.88
CA GLY A 140 -8.98 -30.18 -1.89
C GLY A 140 -8.43 -28.75 -1.86
N PHE A 141 -9.10 -27.86 -1.14
CA PHE A 141 -8.82 -26.42 -1.12
C PHE A 141 -8.38 -25.93 0.26
N VAL A 142 -7.56 -24.89 0.28
CA VAL A 142 -7.12 -24.23 1.52
C VAL A 142 -7.29 -22.73 1.43
N GLU A 143 -7.60 -22.10 2.55
CA GLU A 143 -7.63 -20.64 2.67
C GLU A 143 -6.23 -20.10 2.39
N GLY A 144 -6.12 -19.21 1.41
CA GLY A 144 -4.88 -18.61 1.00
C GLY A 144 -4.63 -17.22 1.58
N THR A 145 -5.70 -16.47 1.77
CA THR A 145 -5.71 -15.14 2.39
C THR A 145 -7.04 -14.92 3.09
N ASN A 146 -7.04 -14.08 4.13
CA ASN A 146 -8.28 -13.60 4.75
C ASN A 146 -8.82 -12.30 4.09
N PHE A 147 -8.35 -12.00 2.88
CA PHE A 147 -8.66 -10.78 2.12
C PHE A 147 -8.57 -10.98 0.61
N ILE A 148 -9.25 -10.12 -0.14
CA ILE A 148 -9.09 -9.94 -1.58
C ILE A 148 -8.37 -8.64 -1.91
N LEU A 149 -7.73 -8.63 -3.07
CA LEU A 149 -6.96 -7.50 -3.58
C LEU A 149 -7.53 -7.03 -4.91
N GLU A 150 -7.96 -5.78 -4.96
CA GLU A 150 -8.32 -5.07 -6.18
C GLU A 150 -7.12 -4.22 -6.65
N PRO A 151 -6.53 -4.53 -7.82
CA PRO A 151 -5.43 -3.76 -8.39
C PRO A 151 -5.96 -2.44 -8.98
N LEU A 152 -5.47 -1.30 -8.50
CA LEU A 152 -5.94 0.02 -8.96
C LEU A 152 -5.00 0.65 -9.98
N PHE A 153 -3.74 0.91 -9.61
CA PHE A 153 -2.77 1.56 -10.51
C PHE A 153 -1.34 1.12 -10.27
N HIS A 154 -0.55 1.07 -11.35
CA HIS A 154 0.90 1.00 -11.30
C HIS A 154 1.48 2.40 -11.40
N ILE A 155 1.87 2.99 -10.26
CA ILE A 155 2.61 4.26 -10.23
C ILE A 155 4.03 3.97 -10.71
N TYR A 156 4.24 4.17 -12.01
CA TYR A 156 5.51 3.87 -12.63
C TYR A 156 6.52 4.99 -12.36
N SER A 157 7.63 4.61 -11.73
CA SER A 157 8.84 5.42 -11.68
C SER A 157 10.07 4.53 -11.78
N PRO A 158 11.16 4.98 -12.42
CA PRO A 158 12.43 4.25 -12.42
C PRO A 158 13.05 4.12 -11.02
N THR A 159 12.71 5.03 -10.09
CA THR A 159 13.39 5.15 -8.79
C THR A 159 12.48 4.87 -7.59
N ASN A 160 11.18 5.10 -7.74
CA ASN A 160 10.17 4.87 -6.71
C ASN A 160 8.93 4.19 -7.32
N ASN A 161 9.08 2.91 -7.66
CA ASN A 161 8.05 2.15 -8.34
C ASN A 161 7.03 1.62 -7.32
N ARG A 162 5.74 1.96 -7.47
CA ARG A 162 4.71 1.63 -6.48
C ARG A 162 3.42 1.14 -7.13
N ARG A 163 2.57 0.49 -6.35
CA ARG A 163 1.26 0.00 -6.75
C ARG A 163 0.20 0.48 -5.77
N LEU A 164 -0.84 1.13 -6.30
CA LEU A 164 -2.04 1.41 -5.55
C LEU A 164 -2.96 0.19 -5.62
N ILE A 165 -3.35 -0.31 -4.46
CA ILE A 165 -4.28 -1.43 -4.32
C ILE A 165 -5.40 -1.06 -3.36
N ARG A 166 -6.56 -1.69 -3.53
CA ARG A 166 -7.58 -1.77 -2.49
C ARG A 166 -7.58 -3.19 -1.95
N ILE A 167 -7.51 -3.34 -0.64
CA ILE A 167 -7.61 -4.63 0.04
C ILE A 167 -8.89 -4.64 0.87
N THR A 168 -9.66 -5.74 0.79
CA THR A 168 -10.90 -5.92 1.54
C THR A 168 -10.84 -7.27 2.24
N ASN A 169 -10.97 -7.29 3.57
CA ASN A 169 -10.92 -8.53 4.35
C ASN A 169 -12.28 -9.20 4.52
N GLU A 170 -12.28 -10.37 5.16
CA GLU A 170 -13.48 -11.17 5.50
C GLU A 170 -14.53 -10.43 6.36
N TYR A 171 -14.19 -9.27 6.94
CA TYR A 171 -15.09 -8.43 7.74
C TYR A 171 -15.56 -7.18 7.00
N ASP A 172 -15.46 -7.17 5.67
CA ASP A 172 -15.79 -6.05 4.77
C ASP A 172 -15.05 -4.75 5.07
N ARG A 173 -13.90 -4.84 5.77
CA ARG A 173 -13.05 -3.67 5.98
C ARG A 173 -12.15 -3.49 4.78
N SER A 174 -12.36 -2.37 4.09
CA SER A 174 -11.59 -1.99 2.91
C SER A 174 -10.56 -0.91 3.24
N LEU A 175 -9.35 -1.06 2.70
CA LEU A 175 -8.26 -0.09 2.84
C LEU A 175 -7.59 0.15 1.49
N LEU A 176 -7.22 1.40 1.23
CA LEU A 176 -6.40 1.79 0.09
C LEU A 176 -4.94 1.88 0.51
N CYS A 177 -4.07 1.18 -0.21
CA CYS A 177 -2.65 1.09 0.13
C CYS A 177 -1.78 1.57 -1.04
N ASP A 178 -0.75 2.36 -0.72
CA ASP A 178 0.35 2.71 -1.63
C ASP A 178 1.56 1.82 -1.33
N VAL A 179 1.69 0.73 -2.11
CA VAL A 179 2.63 -0.34 -1.83
C VAL A 179 3.88 -0.18 -2.69
N PRO A 180 5.09 -0.17 -2.12
CA PRO A 180 6.32 -0.34 -2.89
C PRO A 180 6.27 -1.62 -3.72
N SER A 181 6.55 -1.54 -5.02
CA SER A 181 6.41 -2.71 -5.92
C SER A 181 7.31 -3.88 -5.54
N ASP A 182 8.46 -3.63 -4.91
CA ASP A 182 9.38 -4.63 -4.40
C ASP A 182 8.83 -5.37 -3.17
N ALA A 183 8.04 -4.69 -2.33
CA ALA A 183 7.36 -5.30 -1.20
C ALA A 183 6.31 -6.34 -1.63
N MET A 184 5.76 -6.25 -2.84
CA MET A 184 4.78 -7.22 -3.35
C MET A 184 5.40 -8.50 -3.94
N VAL A 185 6.73 -8.64 -4.00
CA VAL A 185 7.39 -9.72 -4.76
C VAL A 185 7.37 -11.07 -4.02
N THR A 186 7.43 -11.07 -2.70
CA THR A 186 7.44 -12.27 -1.86
C THR A 186 6.37 -12.21 -0.80
N VAL A 187 5.94 -13.38 -0.31
CA VAL A 187 4.95 -13.47 0.78
C VAL A 187 5.43 -12.70 2.01
N ASP A 188 6.67 -12.90 2.44
CA ASP A 188 7.19 -12.27 3.68
C ASP A 188 7.22 -10.74 3.60
N ALA A 189 7.66 -10.19 2.46
CA ALA A 189 7.74 -8.75 2.27
C ALA A 189 6.34 -8.12 2.22
N PHE A 190 5.40 -8.78 1.53
CA PHE A 190 4.05 -8.25 1.39
C PHE A 190 3.26 -8.41 2.70
N GLN A 191 3.40 -9.55 3.37
CA GLN A 191 2.82 -9.80 4.68
C GLN A 191 3.29 -8.76 5.71
N LYS A 192 4.59 -8.40 5.70
CA LYS A 192 5.13 -7.37 6.60
C LYS A 192 4.47 -6.01 6.35
N PHE A 193 4.27 -5.64 5.09
CA PHE A 193 3.56 -4.41 4.72
C PHE A 193 2.09 -4.48 5.16
N LEU A 194 1.38 -5.55 4.81
CA LEU A 194 -0.03 -5.70 5.13
C LEU A 194 -0.30 -5.69 6.64
N PHE A 195 0.58 -6.30 7.43
CA PHE A 195 0.44 -6.34 8.88
C PHE A 195 0.65 -4.97 9.56
N SER A 196 1.39 -4.04 8.94
CA SER A 196 1.47 -2.66 9.43
C SER A 196 0.19 -1.86 9.15
N GLU A 197 -0.58 -2.26 8.14
CA GLU A 197 -1.82 -1.61 7.74
C GLU A 197 -3.05 -2.16 8.49
N GLY A 198 -3.06 -3.46 8.81
CA GLY A 198 -4.17 -4.07 9.57
C GLY A 198 -4.20 -5.59 9.55
N ASN A 199 -5.37 -6.17 9.86
CA ASN A 199 -5.57 -7.62 9.87
C ASN A 199 -5.76 -8.19 8.45
N PHE A 200 -4.64 -8.32 7.73
CA PHE A 200 -4.55 -8.86 6.38
C PHE A 200 -3.43 -9.92 6.33
N LEU A 201 -3.81 -11.18 6.23
CA LEU A 201 -2.95 -12.35 6.39
C LEU A 201 -2.90 -13.20 5.12
N ILE A 202 -1.72 -13.75 4.86
CA ILE A 202 -1.40 -14.64 3.74
C ILE A 202 -0.95 -15.98 4.32
N PHE A 203 -1.62 -17.05 3.92
CA PHE A 203 -1.36 -18.41 4.40
C PHE A 203 -0.68 -19.31 3.35
N ILE A 204 -0.68 -18.87 2.09
CA ILE A 204 -0.07 -19.60 0.97
C ILE A 204 1.45 -19.50 0.92
N ASN A 205 2.06 -20.47 0.22
CA ASN A 205 3.48 -20.43 -0.11
C ASN A 205 3.81 -19.46 -1.27
N ASN A 206 5.10 -19.17 -1.44
CA ASN A 206 5.58 -18.28 -2.50
C ASN A 206 5.22 -18.70 -3.94
N ASN A 207 5.03 -19.99 -4.23
CA ASN A 207 4.65 -20.44 -5.58
C ASN A 207 3.19 -20.14 -5.88
N GLN A 208 2.29 -20.40 -4.93
CA GLN A 208 0.89 -20.01 -5.01
C GLN A 208 0.75 -18.49 -5.07
N PHE A 209 1.51 -17.76 -4.24
CA PHE A 209 1.52 -16.30 -4.25
C PHE A 209 1.95 -15.73 -5.61
N LYS A 210 2.94 -16.31 -6.29
CA LYS A 210 3.30 -15.92 -7.66
C LYS A 210 2.16 -16.11 -8.67
N LYS A 211 1.29 -17.11 -8.49
CA LYS A 211 0.11 -17.27 -9.35
C LYS A 211 -0.91 -16.15 -9.11
N LEU A 212 -1.12 -15.76 -7.85
CA LEU A 212 -1.94 -14.59 -7.51
C LEU A 212 -1.35 -13.31 -8.11
N LEU A 213 -0.05 -13.06 -7.92
CA LEU A 213 0.65 -11.91 -8.51
C LEU A 213 0.54 -11.87 -10.03
N ARG A 214 0.59 -13.02 -10.70
CA ARG A 214 0.40 -13.11 -12.15
C ARG A 214 -1.02 -12.69 -12.55
N TYR A 215 -2.03 -13.11 -11.81
CA TYR A 215 -3.42 -12.74 -12.06
C TYR A 215 -3.68 -11.23 -11.86
N ILE A 216 -3.23 -10.66 -10.73
CA ILE A 216 -3.46 -9.24 -10.44
C ILE A 216 -2.53 -8.33 -11.25
N GLY A 217 -1.33 -8.81 -11.61
CA GLY A 217 -0.30 -8.01 -12.27
C GLY A 217 -0.70 -7.50 -13.65
N GLU A 218 -1.52 -8.25 -14.37
CA GLU A 218 -2.05 -7.87 -15.70
C GLU A 218 -3.13 -6.77 -15.63
N LYS A 219 -3.66 -6.50 -14.45
CA LYS A 219 -4.82 -5.62 -14.25
C LYS A 219 -4.49 -4.21 -13.76
N PHE A 220 -3.21 -3.88 -13.58
CA PHE A 220 -2.80 -2.55 -13.14
C PHE A 220 -2.65 -1.59 -14.34
N PRO A 221 -3.56 -0.63 -14.54
CA PRO A 221 -3.31 0.47 -15.46
C PRO A 221 -2.10 1.28 -14.99
N LYS A 222 -1.29 1.71 -15.94
CA LYS A 222 -0.08 2.50 -15.67
C LYS A 222 -0.43 3.96 -15.43
N CYS A 223 0.11 4.55 -14.36
CA CYS A 223 0.02 5.99 -14.10
C CYS A 223 1.39 6.59 -13.71
N TYR A 224 1.48 7.92 -13.76
CA TYR A 224 2.69 8.67 -13.43
C TYR A 224 2.43 9.68 -12.31
N GLU A 225 3.28 9.72 -11.29
CA GLU A 225 3.12 10.69 -10.21
C GLU A 225 3.51 12.11 -10.66
N ILE A 226 2.68 13.11 -10.33
CA ILE A 226 3.03 14.52 -10.49
C ILE A 226 4.02 14.91 -9.40
N LYS A 227 5.31 14.96 -9.77
CA LYS A 227 6.39 15.38 -8.86
C LYS A 227 6.57 16.91 -8.79
N THR A 228 6.16 17.61 -9.84
CA THR A 228 6.30 19.07 -9.95
C THR A 228 4.97 19.63 -10.45
N PHE A 229 4.33 20.52 -9.69
CA PHE A 229 3.08 21.15 -10.08
C PHE A 229 3.29 22.37 -10.98
N GLY A 230 2.23 22.83 -11.64
CA GLY A 230 2.27 23.87 -12.66
C GLY A 230 2.31 23.28 -14.08
N TRP A 231 2.98 23.96 -15.00
CA TRP A 231 3.02 23.53 -16.40
C TRP A 231 3.71 22.16 -16.58
N GLN A 232 3.08 21.25 -17.32
CA GLN A 232 3.59 19.92 -17.61
C GLN A 232 4.05 19.82 -19.08
N PRO A 233 5.19 19.15 -19.37
CA PRO A 233 5.65 18.90 -20.75
C PRO A 233 4.62 18.25 -21.66
N GLU A 234 3.69 17.49 -21.09
CA GLU A 234 2.64 16.76 -21.80
C GLU A 234 1.49 17.69 -22.29
N GLY A 235 1.57 18.98 -21.96
CA GLY A 235 0.72 20.04 -22.49
C GLY A 235 -0.53 20.29 -21.64
N PHE A 236 -0.40 20.29 -20.32
CA PHE A 236 -1.45 20.67 -19.39
C PHE A 236 -0.87 21.37 -18.17
N TRP A 237 -1.71 22.08 -17.43
CA TRP A 237 -1.36 22.64 -16.15
C TRP A 237 -1.84 21.73 -15.02
N ALA A 238 -0.94 21.25 -14.18
CA ALA A 238 -1.25 20.39 -13.03
C ALA A 238 -1.36 21.21 -11.76
N TYR A 239 -2.53 21.18 -11.12
CA TYR A 239 -2.74 21.55 -9.73
C TYR A 239 -2.72 20.29 -8.86
N ALA A 240 -2.62 20.46 -7.54
CA ALA A 240 -2.66 19.32 -6.62
C ALA A 240 -4.03 18.63 -6.63
N ASP A 241 -5.11 19.37 -6.89
CA ASP A 241 -6.50 18.91 -6.92
C ASP A 241 -7.04 18.64 -8.33
N GLY A 242 -6.22 18.74 -9.38
CA GLY A 242 -6.66 18.48 -10.74
C GLY A 242 -5.76 19.02 -11.84
N ALA A 243 -6.25 18.98 -13.07
CA ALA A 243 -5.56 19.44 -14.25
C ALA A 243 -6.40 20.43 -15.06
N TYR A 244 -5.72 21.34 -15.75
CA TYR A 244 -6.32 22.26 -16.72
C TYR A 244 -5.67 22.09 -18.09
N ASN A 245 -6.45 21.73 -19.09
CA ASN A 245 -6.06 21.68 -20.51
C ASN A 245 -7.15 22.30 -21.38
N GLY A 246 -7.40 23.60 -21.20
CA GLY A 246 -8.53 24.32 -21.81
C GLY A 246 -9.88 24.07 -21.11
N LYS A 247 -9.98 23.00 -20.31
CA LYS A 247 -11.07 22.73 -19.37
C LYS A 247 -10.49 22.21 -18.06
N TRP A 248 -11.11 22.60 -16.94
CA TRP A 248 -10.79 22.08 -15.62
C TRP A 248 -11.30 20.65 -15.44
N VAL A 249 -10.45 19.78 -14.89
CA VAL A 249 -10.75 18.40 -14.51
C VAL A 249 -10.15 18.16 -13.13
N GLY A 250 -10.99 17.92 -12.12
CA GLY A 250 -10.53 17.56 -10.78
C GLY A 250 -9.97 16.14 -10.73
N VAL A 251 -9.18 15.84 -9.70
CA VAL A 251 -8.81 14.46 -9.39
C VAL A 251 -10.02 13.63 -8.95
N ASP A 252 -9.99 12.33 -9.20
CA ASP A 252 -10.93 11.39 -8.60
C ASP A 252 -10.60 11.11 -7.12
N ALA A 253 -11.40 10.26 -6.48
CA ALA A 253 -11.20 9.87 -5.08
C ALA A 253 -9.82 9.23 -4.80
N MET A 254 -9.20 8.63 -5.82
CA MET A 254 -7.88 8.03 -5.73
C MET A 254 -6.76 9.04 -5.98
N GLY A 255 -7.07 10.32 -6.20
CA GLY A 255 -6.09 11.34 -6.56
C GLY A 255 -5.61 11.22 -8.01
N ILE A 256 -6.36 10.56 -8.89
CA ILE A 256 -5.99 10.32 -10.28
C ILE A 256 -6.62 11.37 -11.18
N MET A 257 -5.84 11.88 -12.14
CA MET A 257 -6.30 12.73 -13.23
C MET A 257 -5.88 12.13 -14.58
N SER A 258 -6.76 12.22 -15.57
CA SER A 258 -6.48 11.73 -16.92
C SER A 258 -6.20 12.89 -17.87
N HIS A 259 -5.13 12.79 -18.65
CA HIS A 259 -4.83 13.71 -19.73
C HIS A 259 -4.34 12.93 -20.95
N LYS A 260 -5.06 13.08 -22.07
CA LYS A 260 -4.88 12.26 -23.29
C LYS A 260 -5.00 10.77 -22.93
N GLU A 261 -4.01 9.96 -23.30
CA GLU A 261 -3.97 8.51 -23.07
C GLU A 261 -3.22 8.12 -21.78
N HIS A 262 -2.94 9.08 -20.90
CA HIS A 262 -2.14 8.86 -19.70
C HIS A 262 -2.88 9.28 -18.44
N SER A 263 -2.65 8.52 -17.37
CA SER A 263 -3.15 8.80 -16.03
C SER A 263 -2.03 9.33 -15.16
N TYR A 264 -2.34 10.32 -14.34
CA TYR A 264 -1.40 10.97 -13.44
C TYR A 264 -1.92 10.92 -12.02
N PHE A 265 -1.02 10.67 -11.07
CA PHE A 265 -1.33 10.54 -9.66
C PHE A 265 -0.88 11.79 -8.89
N SER A 266 -1.81 12.38 -8.15
CA SER A 266 -1.58 13.46 -7.19
C SER A 266 -1.84 12.94 -5.77
N PRO A 267 -0.80 12.62 -5.00
CA PRO A 267 -0.95 12.04 -3.66
C PRO A 267 -1.70 12.96 -2.68
N ALA A 268 -1.54 14.28 -2.83
CA ALA A 268 -2.06 15.27 -1.89
C ALA A 268 -3.60 15.30 -1.79
N PHE A 269 -4.31 14.72 -2.75
CA PHE A 269 -5.77 14.64 -2.77
C PHE A 269 -6.29 13.22 -2.97
N SER A 270 -5.49 12.19 -2.66
CA SER A 270 -5.96 10.81 -2.64
C SER A 270 -6.50 10.40 -1.27
N GLU A 271 -7.49 9.51 -1.25
CA GLU A 271 -8.01 8.91 -0.02
C GLU A 271 -6.94 8.17 0.80
N VAL A 272 -5.91 7.63 0.15
CA VAL A 272 -4.77 6.96 0.82
C VAL A 272 -4.10 7.90 1.84
N TYR A 273 -3.99 9.19 1.51
CA TYR A 273 -3.31 10.18 2.33
C TYR A 273 -4.29 11.17 3.00
N SER A 274 -5.60 10.91 2.94
CA SER A 274 -6.61 11.75 3.61
C SER A 274 -6.73 11.45 5.11
N GLN A 275 -6.31 10.25 5.53
CA GLN A 275 -6.37 9.80 6.93
C GLN A 275 -5.08 10.05 7.72
N LEU A 276 -4.03 10.59 7.09
CA LEU A 276 -2.82 11.00 7.80
C LEU A 276 -3.18 12.02 8.88
N ARG A 277 -2.64 11.87 10.09
CA ARG A 277 -2.76 12.89 11.13
C ARG A 277 -2.15 14.20 10.62
N GLN A 278 -2.70 15.34 11.05
CA GLN A 278 -2.24 16.66 10.60
C GLN A 278 -0.73 16.86 10.82
N ASP A 279 -0.17 16.29 11.90
CA ASP A 279 1.26 16.38 12.22
C ASP A 279 2.17 15.55 11.30
N ASP A 280 1.61 14.61 10.53
CA ASP A 280 2.32 13.70 9.61
C ASP A 280 2.02 14.00 8.12
N ASP A 281 1.30 15.09 7.81
CA ASP A 281 0.89 15.42 6.44
C ASP A 281 2.06 15.98 5.61
N ILE A 282 2.80 15.07 4.99
CA ILE A 282 3.92 15.38 4.10
C ILE A 282 3.51 16.20 2.85
N TYR A 283 2.21 16.32 2.57
CA TYR A 283 1.64 16.99 1.40
C TYR A 283 1.00 18.35 1.71
N GLU A 284 1.12 18.87 2.95
CA GLU A 284 0.45 20.11 3.39
C GLU A 284 0.66 21.29 2.41
N ASN A 285 1.89 21.51 1.94
CA ASN A 285 2.21 22.59 0.99
C ASN A 285 1.56 22.39 -0.38
N ASP A 286 1.42 21.14 -0.82
CA ASP A 286 0.78 20.83 -2.10
C ASP A 286 -0.72 21.05 -2.04
N ARG A 287 -1.35 20.80 -0.88
CA ARG A 287 -2.77 21.08 -0.65
C ARG A 287 -3.14 22.56 -0.74
N ARG A 288 -2.16 23.47 -0.76
CA ARG A 288 -2.35 24.90 -1.02
C ARG A 288 -2.28 25.25 -2.51
N PHE A 289 -1.73 24.38 -3.36
CA PHE A 289 -1.61 24.58 -4.80
C PHE A 289 -2.83 24.01 -5.53
N ILE A 290 -3.99 24.64 -5.31
CA ILE A 290 -5.28 24.18 -5.83
C ILE A 290 -5.90 25.15 -6.82
N TYR A 291 -6.73 24.63 -7.71
CA TYR A 291 -7.52 25.47 -8.60
C TYR A 291 -8.62 26.19 -7.84
N ARG A 292 -8.75 27.50 -8.12
CA ARG A 292 -9.82 28.34 -7.56
C ARG A 292 -10.48 29.12 -8.68
N ALA A 293 -11.75 28.81 -8.93
CA ALA A 293 -12.56 29.64 -9.82
C ALA A 293 -12.69 31.04 -9.20
N THR A 294 -12.39 32.07 -9.99
CA THR A 294 -12.48 33.46 -9.57
C THR A 294 -13.21 34.28 -10.63
N HIS A 295 -14.01 35.25 -10.18
CA HIS A 295 -14.64 36.24 -11.05
C HIS A 295 -13.69 37.41 -11.37
N VAL A 296 -12.55 37.50 -10.67
CA VAL A 296 -11.54 38.53 -10.91
C VAL A 296 -10.69 38.10 -12.10
N SER A 297 -10.84 38.82 -13.21
CA SER A 297 -9.99 38.62 -14.39
C SER A 297 -8.54 39.06 -14.13
N ILE A 298 -7.59 38.46 -14.87
CA ILE A 298 -6.19 38.87 -14.82
C ILE A 298 -6.01 40.37 -15.13
N THR A 299 -6.86 40.94 -15.99
CA THR A 299 -6.86 42.37 -16.32
C THR A 299 -7.26 43.23 -15.11
N GLN A 300 -8.30 42.83 -14.38
CA GLN A 300 -8.72 43.54 -13.16
C GLN A 300 -7.65 43.44 -12.08
N TRP A 301 -7.11 42.25 -11.84
CA TRP A 301 -6.01 42.04 -10.90
C TRP A 301 -4.79 42.89 -11.27
N SER A 302 -4.41 42.92 -12.55
CA SER A 302 -3.28 43.72 -13.04
C SER A 302 -3.49 45.22 -12.86
N ARG A 303 -4.72 45.73 -13.03
CA ARG A 303 -5.05 47.13 -12.76
C ARG A 303 -4.94 47.46 -11.27
N GLN A 304 -5.38 46.56 -10.39
CA GLN A 304 -5.24 46.73 -8.95
C GLN A 304 -3.76 46.74 -8.54
N MET A 305 -2.94 45.83 -9.06
CA MET A 305 -1.49 45.82 -8.81
C MET A 305 -0.84 47.15 -9.20
N GLN A 306 -1.18 47.68 -10.38
CA GLN A 306 -0.65 48.97 -10.84
C GLN A 306 -1.15 50.15 -10.00
N SER A 307 -2.39 50.12 -9.52
CA SER A 307 -2.96 51.17 -8.68
C SER A 307 -2.40 51.18 -7.26
N VAL A 308 -2.29 50.01 -6.63
CA VAL A 308 -1.84 49.87 -5.23
C VAL A 308 -0.32 50.07 -5.14
N TYR A 309 0.43 49.55 -6.10
CA TYR A 309 1.90 49.61 -6.14
C TYR A 309 2.40 50.58 -7.21
N ALA A 310 1.76 51.75 -7.33
CA ALA A 310 2.04 52.72 -8.40
C ALA A 310 3.43 53.37 -8.29
N HIS A 311 3.96 53.52 -7.08
CA HIS A 311 5.26 54.13 -6.83
C HIS A 311 6.38 53.39 -7.58
N ASN A 312 7.28 54.13 -8.22
CA ASN A 312 8.36 53.59 -9.07
C ASN A 312 7.91 52.57 -10.12
N ARG A 313 6.63 52.57 -10.51
CA ARG A 313 6.04 51.57 -11.41
C ARG A 313 6.17 50.13 -10.89
N ASN A 314 6.31 49.93 -9.57
CA ASN A 314 6.50 48.61 -8.96
C ASN A 314 5.40 47.61 -9.38
N GLY A 315 4.15 48.06 -9.44
CA GLY A 315 3.02 47.24 -9.88
C GLY A 315 3.13 46.81 -11.35
N GLN A 316 3.71 47.64 -12.22
CA GLN A 316 3.94 47.28 -13.63
C GLN A 316 5.02 46.19 -13.73
N TYR A 317 6.12 46.34 -12.99
CA TYR A 317 7.19 45.32 -12.94
C TYR A 317 6.69 44.00 -12.35
N ALA A 318 5.87 44.04 -11.29
CA ALA A 318 5.28 42.84 -10.70
C ALA A 318 4.36 42.09 -11.70
N VAL A 319 3.51 42.82 -12.43
CA VAL A 319 2.64 42.22 -13.47
C VAL A 319 3.48 41.64 -14.62
N ALA A 320 4.50 42.36 -15.09
CA ALA A 320 5.40 41.87 -16.13
C ALA A 320 6.14 40.60 -15.68
N TYR A 321 6.63 40.58 -14.43
CA TYR A 321 7.32 39.42 -13.87
C TYR A 321 6.40 38.20 -13.76
N LEU A 322 5.15 38.38 -13.33
CA LEU A 322 4.16 37.31 -13.30
C LEU A 322 3.94 36.71 -14.70
N ALA A 323 3.77 37.57 -15.72
CA ALA A 323 3.60 37.12 -17.09
C ALA A 323 4.84 36.33 -17.57
N SER A 324 6.05 36.82 -17.27
CA SER A 324 7.29 36.09 -17.56
C SER A 324 7.39 34.76 -16.82
N ALA A 325 6.95 34.68 -15.56
CA ALA A 325 7.01 33.47 -14.75
C ALA A 325 6.16 32.32 -15.34
N ILE A 326 4.97 32.63 -15.87
CA ILE A 326 4.08 31.65 -16.52
C ILE A 326 4.71 31.03 -17.78
N PHE A 327 5.61 31.77 -18.45
CA PHE A 327 6.36 31.32 -19.62
C PHE A 327 7.85 31.13 -19.33
N ARG A 328 8.21 30.86 -18.06
CA ARG A 328 9.60 30.73 -17.64
C ARG A 328 10.34 29.68 -18.45
N ASP A 329 9.73 28.52 -18.69
CA ASP A 329 10.32 27.46 -19.51
C ASP A 329 10.70 27.94 -20.93
N ILE A 330 9.85 28.74 -21.58
CA ILE A 330 10.13 29.31 -22.90
C ILE A 330 11.29 30.31 -22.82
N ILE A 331 11.22 31.26 -21.89
CA ILE A 331 12.24 32.31 -21.72
C ILE A 331 13.60 31.67 -21.38
N TYR A 332 13.61 30.75 -20.43
CA TYR A 332 14.81 30.03 -20.02
C TYR A 332 15.39 29.19 -21.17
N ASN A 333 14.55 28.56 -21.99
CA ASN A 333 15.06 27.78 -23.13
C ASN A 333 15.81 28.65 -24.14
N LEU A 334 15.44 29.92 -24.30
CA LEU A 334 16.08 30.89 -25.18
C LEU A 334 17.37 31.46 -24.58
N TYR A 335 17.31 31.93 -23.33
CA TYR A 335 18.41 32.71 -22.73
C TYR A 335 19.31 31.92 -21.79
N LYS A 336 18.88 30.72 -21.36
CA LYS A 336 19.53 29.90 -20.32
C LYS A 336 19.66 30.58 -18.96
N ILE A 337 18.88 31.65 -18.75
CA ILE A 337 18.79 32.40 -17.51
C ILE A 337 17.34 32.82 -17.28
N PHE A 338 16.96 33.03 -16.02
CA PHE A 338 15.70 33.65 -15.65
C PHE A 338 15.90 34.53 -14.40
N PRO A 339 15.66 35.85 -14.46
CA PRO A 339 15.96 36.76 -13.37
C PRO A 339 15.07 36.53 -12.13
N HIS A 340 15.62 36.85 -10.97
CA HIS A 340 14.85 36.96 -9.73
C HIS A 340 14.18 38.32 -9.63
N LEU A 341 13.00 38.38 -9.02
CA LEU A 341 12.39 39.64 -8.64
C LEU A 341 12.75 39.95 -7.19
N PHE A 342 13.62 40.94 -6.98
CA PHE A 342 14.05 41.35 -5.65
C PHE A 342 13.21 42.53 -5.13
N LEU A 343 12.49 42.31 -4.03
CA LEU A 343 11.63 43.27 -3.36
C LEU A 343 12.31 43.80 -2.09
N HIS A 344 12.90 45.00 -2.15
CA HIS A 344 13.59 45.62 -1.02
C HIS A 344 12.88 46.86 -0.50
N GLY A 345 13.20 47.25 0.73
CA GLY A 345 12.73 48.49 1.35
C GLY A 345 12.43 48.34 2.84
N GLU A 346 12.21 49.48 3.49
CA GLU A 346 11.96 49.56 4.93
C GLU A 346 10.73 48.74 5.37
N LYS A 347 10.62 48.51 6.69
CA LYS A 347 9.43 47.87 7.25
C LYS A 347 8.20 48.73 6.96
N GLY A 348 7.12 48.11 6.48
CA GLY A 348 5.89 48.82 6.11
C GLY A 348 5.83 49.32 4.67
N SER A 349 6.87 49.11 3.84
CA SER A 349 6.89 49.54 2.43
C SER A 349 5.97 48.75 1.48
N GLY A 350 5.30 47.70 1.97
CA GLY A 350 4.43 46.84 1.17
C GLY A 350 5.13 45.69 0.42
N LYS A 351 6.45 45.50 0.60
CA LYS A 351 7.22 44.41 -0.07
C LYS A 351 6.59 43.03 0.09
N SER A 352 6.24 42.64 1.32
CA SER A 352 5.61 41.34 1.60
C SER A 352 4.22 41.23 0.98
N GLN A 353 3.50 42.36 0.81
CA GLN A 353 2.18 42.37 0.16
C GLN A 353 2.28 42.18 -1.35
N VAL A 354 3.33 42.69 -2.00
CA VAL A 354 3.61 42.39 -3.41
C VAL A 354 3.92 40.90 -3.58
N GLY A 355 4.79 40.34 -2.74
CA GLY A 355 5.11 38.91 -2.71
C GLY A 355 3.87 38.04 -2.54
N TRP A 356 3.02 38.36 -1.55
CA TRP A 356 1.72 37.75 -1.34
C TRP A 356 0.82 37.84 -2.57
N SER A 357 0.71 39.02 -3.17
CA SER A 357 -0.17 39.24 -4.33
C SER A 357 0.25 38.37 -5.51
N LEU A 358 1.55 38.21 -5.75
CA LEU A 358 2.11 37.39 -6.82
C LEU A 358 1.94 35.89 -6.57
N SER A 359 2.26 35.40 -5.37
CA SER A 359 2.14 33.97 -5.04
C SER A 359 0.67 33.50 -5.06
N ASN A 360 -0.26 34.35 -4.61
CA ASN A 360 -1.67 33.99 -4.52
C ASN A 360 -2.40 33.86 -5.87
N VAL A 361 -1.77 34.25 -6.97
CA VAL A 361 -2.27 33.93 -8.31
C VAL A 361 -2.33 32.41 -8.51
N PHE A 362 -1.37 31.68 -7.93
CA PHE A 362 -1.26 30.23 -8.07
C PHE A 362 -1.68 29.45 -6.82
N GLN A 363 -1.44 30.02 -5.64
CA GLN A 363 -1.52 29.31 -4.38
C GLN A 363 -2.57 29.92 -3.44
N ASN A 364 -3.16 29.10 -2.58
CA ASN A 364 -4.12 29.55 -1.59
C ASN A 364 -3.42 29.93 -0.27
N GLN A 365 -3.17 31.22 -0.07
CA GLN A 365 -2.67 31.76 1.20
C GLN A 365 -1.39 31.07 1.70
N THR A 366 -0.52 30.67 0.76
CA THR A 366 0.75 30.04 1.12
C THR A 366 1.70 31.12 1.68
N PRO A 367 2.28 30.90 2.88
CA PRO A 367 3.27 31.81 3.44
C PRO A 367 4.52 31.85 2.55
N ALA A 368 5.38 32.84 2.74
CA ALA A 368 6.71 32.79 2.15
C ALA A 368 7.54 31.65 2.76
N PHE A 369 8.52 31.15 2.00
CA PHE A 369 9.63 30.45 2.62
C PHE A 369 10.54 31.47 3.33
N ASN A 370 10.74 31.32 4.64
CA ASN A 370 11.64 32.18 5.39
C ASN A 370 13.10 31.74 5.17
N LEU A 371 13.90 32.59 4.50
CA LEU A 371 15.30 32.27 4.15
C LEU A 371 16.21 32.17 5.37
N THR A 372 15.90 32.85 6.46
CA THR A 372 16.72 32.90 7.68
C THR A 372 16.42 31.72 8.61
N SER A 373 15.14 31.39 8.83
CA SER A 373 14.72 30.40 9.83
C SER A 373 14.29 29.04 9.25
N GLY A 374 14.04 28.94 7.94
CA GLY A 374 13.67 27.69 7.29
C GLY A 374 14.77 26.63 7.37
N THR A 375 14.47 25.39 6.98
CA THR A 375 15.47 24.30 6.87
C THR A 375 15.94 24.15 5.42
N ASP A 376 17.17 23.65 5.21
CA ASP A 376 17.70 23.45 3.85
C ASP A 376 16.85 22.47 3.05
N VAL A 377 16.35 21.41 3.71
CA VAL A 377 15.48 20.41 3.08
C VAL A 377 14.19 21.05 2.57
N ALA A 378 13.55 21.90 3.38
CA ALA A 378 12.35 22.61 2.98
C ALA A 378 12.64 23.62 1.86
N PHE A 379 13.75 24.37 1.94
CA PHE A 379 14.18 25.30 0.89
C PHE A 379 14.30 24.61 -0.48
N PHE A 380 15.07 23.51 -0.57
CA PHE A 380 15.25 22.80 -1.83
C PHE A 380 13.95 22.14 -2.33
N ARG A 381 13.06 21.73 -1.42
CA ARG A 381 11.75 21.22 -1.81
C ARG A 381 10.93 22.32 -2.49
N TRP A 382 10.85 23.51 -1.91
CA TRP A 382 10.12 24.65 -2.49
C TRP A 382 10.66 25.05 -3.87
N LEU A 383 11.98 25.06 -4.00
CA LEU A 383 12.68 25.43 -5.23
C LEU A 383 12.42 24.48 -6.41
N ALA A 384 12.19 23.20 -6.15
CA ALA A 384 12.00 22.17 -7.19
C ALA A 384 10.52 21.76 -7.40
N ARG A 385 9.62 22.08 -6.45
CA ARG A 385 8.25 21.56 -6.44
C ARG A 385 7.34 22.15 -7.52
N TYR A 386 7.69 23.29 -8.10
CA TYR A 386 6.82 24.00 -9.03
C TYR A 386 7.50 24.36 -10.36
N ARG A 387 6.71 24.39 -11.43
CA ARG A 387 7.11 24.81 -12.78
C ARG A 387 6.24 25.96 -13.27
N ASN A 388 6.89 27.00 -13.79
CA ASN A 388 6.22 28.20 -14.33
C ASN A 388 5.34 28.91 -13.30
N VAL A 389 5.71 28.83 -12.02
CA VAL A 389 5.00 29.38 -10.88
C VAL A 389 5.93 30.33 -10.14
N VAL A 390 5.37 31.41 -9.59
CA VAL A 390 6.08 32.31 -8.69
C VAL A 390 6.17 31.69 -7.29
N ILE A 391 7.38 31.59 -6.76
CA ILE A 391 7.68 31.16 -5.39
C ILE A 391 8.32 32.32 -4.64
N TRP A 392 7.81 32.59 -3.45
CA TRP A 392 8.22 33.72 -2.65
C TRP A 392 9.10 33.29 -1.47
N TYR A 393 10.30 33.85 -1.44
CA TYR A 393 11.28 33.74 -0.37
C TYR A 393 11.37 35.06 0.38
N ASP A 394 11.13 35.06 1.69
CA ASP A 394 11.13 36.27 2.53
C ASP A 394 12.27 36.24 3.55
N GLU A 395 12.50 37.40 4.16
CA GLU A 395 13.55 37.66 5.14
C GLU A 395 14.96 37.42 4.61
N TYR A 396 15.23 37.83 3.36
CA TYR A 396 16.59 37.88 2.85
C TYR A 396 17.43 38.87 3.68
N THR A 397 18.61 38.40 4.06
CA THR A 397 19.74 39.19 4.56
C THR A 397 21.02 38.62 3.94
N ASP A 398 22.11 39.39 3.90
CA ASP A 398 23.39 38.85 3.45
C ASP A 398 23.91 37.70 4.33
N ALA A 399 23.32 37.51 5.53
CA ALA A 399 23.67 36.47 6.49
C ALA A 399 22.93 35.13 6.30
N ILE A 400 22.14 34.97 5.23
CA ILE A 400 21.50 33.67 4.95
C ILE A 400 22.54 32.55 4.76
N ASP A 401 22.13 31.31 5.00
CA ASP A 401 23.00 30.13 4.84
C ASP A 401 23.64 30.09 3.44
N GLU A 402 24.93 29.78 3.39
CA GLU A 402 25.73 29.74 2.14
C GLU A 402 25.11 28.80 1.10
N LYS A 403 24.58 27.64 1.50
CA LYS A 403 23.98 26.70 0.55
C LYS A 403 22.73 27.28 -0.10
N ARG A 404 21.93 28.05 0.66
CA ARG A 404 20.74 28.74 0.13
C ARG A 404 21.13 29.88 -0.79
N PHE A 405 22.13 30.67 -0.39
CA PHE A 405 22.67 31.74 -1.23
C PHE A 405 23.15 31.21 -2.58
N GLN A 406 24.02 30.19 -2.58
CA GLN A 406 24.51 29.57 -3.82
C GLN A 406 23.38 28.94 -4.63
N ALA A 407 22.41 28.30 -3.99
CA ALA A 407 21.27 27.72 -4.71
C ALA A 407 20.36 28.77 -5.36
N LEU A 408 20.16 29.94 -4.73
CA LEU A 408 19.44 31.05 -5.36
C LEU A 408 20.24 31.60 -6.55
N LYS A 409 21.57 31.70 -6.46
CA LYS A 409 22.41 32.02 -7.63
C LYS A 409 22.23 30.98 -8.74
N SER A 410 22.33 29.69 -8.44
CA SER A 410 22.11 28.63 -9.43
C SER A 410 20.69 28.61 -10.02
N ALA A 411 19.69 29.07 -9.26
CA ALA A 411 18.31 29.20 -9.73
C ALA A 411 18.16 30.23 -10.87
N TYR A 412 19.00 31.27 -10.88
CA TYR A 412 19.08 32.23 -11.98
C TYR A 412 19.49 31.55 -13.28
N ASP A 413 20.50 30.69 -13.22
CA ASP A 413 20.99 29.86 -14.33
C ASP A 413 20.10 28.64 -14.60
N GLY A 414 19.00 28.46 -13.85
CA GLY A 414 18.12 27.28 -13.92
C GLY A 414 18.81 25.95 -13.61
N VAL A 415 20.01 25.99 -13.02
CA VAL A 415 20.80 24.82 -12.65
C VAL A 415 20.31 24.28 -11.32
N GLY A 416 19.90 23.02 -11.37
CA GLY A 416 19.43 22.26 -10.22
C GLY A 416 20.54 21.79 -9.28
N ARG A 417 20.15 21.38 -8.07
CA ARG A 417 21.06 20.68 -7.18
C ARG A 417 21.32 19.28 -7.70
N GLU A 418 22.58 18.95 -7.92
CA GLU A 418 23.03 17.58 -8.17
C GLU A 418 23.05 16.76 -6.87
N LYS A 419 22.37 15.63 -6.85
CA LYS A 419 22.39 14.64 -5.78
C LYS A 419 23.06 13.38 -6.32
N GLY A 420 24.21 13.01 -5.75
CA GLY A 420 24.82 11.71 -6.00
C GLY A 420 23.97 10.61 -5.38
N LYS A 421 23.56 9.61 -6.16
CA LYS A 421 22.99 8.38 -5.61
C LYS A 421 24.11 7.43 -5.23
N MET A 422 24.10 6.95 -3.99
CA MET A 422 24.88 5.80 -3.57
C MET A 422 24.21 4.52 -4.12
N SER A 423 24.24 4.35 -5.44
CA SER A 423 23.92 3.09 -6.10
C SER A 423 25.17 2.57 -6.80
N ARG A 424 25.18 1.26 -7.13
CA ARG A 424 26.30 0.56 -7.79
C ARG A 424 26.75 1.19 -9.12
N ASP A 425 25.98 2.15 -9.63
CA ASP A 425 26.11 2.81 -10.93
C ASP A 425 26.37 4.33 -10.84
N SER A 426 26.61 4.88 -9.62
CA SER A 426 27.04 6.28 -9.37
C SER A 426 26.45 7.33 -10.32
N ARG A 427 25.13 7.31 -10.52
CA ARG A 427 24.42 8.29 -11.36
C ARG A 427 23.99 9.49 -10.53
N THR A 428 24.18 10.68 -11.09
CA THR A 428 23.74 11.95 -10.50
C THR A 428 22.29 12.25 -10.91
N GLU A 429 21.42 12.51 -9.95
CA GLU A 429 20.06 13.01 -10.18
C GLU A 429 20.06 14.52 -9.90
N SER A 430 19.66 15.34 -10.86
CA SER A 430 19.62 16.81 -10.71
C SER A 430 18.18 17.29 -10.53
N ASP A 431 17.92 17.97 -9.41
CA ASP A 431 16.63 18.61 -9.14
C ASP A 431 16.54 19.93 -9.93
N LYS A 432 15.98 19.88 -11.15
CA LYS A 432 15.84 21.07 -12.00
C LYS A 432 14.98 22.15 -11.33
N ILE A 433 15.45 23.40 -11.40
CA ILE A 433 14.72 24.56 -10.88
C ILE A 433 13.84 25.12 -11.99
N ASN A 434 12.53 24.94 -11.85
CA ASN A 434 11.54 25.29 -12.87
C ASN A 434 10.62 26.46 -12.47
N SER A 435 10.76 26.97 -11.24
CA SER A 435 9.98 28.10 -10.70
C SER A 435 10.67 29.44 -10.87
N ALA A 436 9.88 30.52 -10.85
CA ALA A 436 10.34 31.91 -10.78
C ALA A 436 10.45 32.34 -9.31
N ALA A 437 11.60 32.90 -8.90
CA ALA A 437 11.80 33.30 -7.50
C ALA A 437 11.56 34.80 -7.29
N VAL A 438 10.68 35.11 -6.35
CA VAL A 438 10.54 36.44 -5.75
C VAL A 438 11.26 36.41 -4.41
N ILE A 439 12.18 37.33 -4.20
CA ILE A 439 12.97 37.42 -2.97
C ILE A 439 12.67 38.75 -2.30
N SER A 440 12.32 38.76 -1.02
CA SER A 440 12.13 40.01 -0.26
C SER A 440 13.08 40.14 0.91
N GLY A 441 13.56 41.37 1.12
CA GLY A 441 14.51 41.72 2.17
C GLY A 441 14.39 43.19 2.56
N GLN A 442 15.11 43.61 3.60
CA GLN A 442 15.16 45.03 3.98
C GLN A 442 16.14 45.80 3.09
N HIS A 443 17.28 45.18 2.79
CA HIS A 443 18.36 45.76 2.00
C HIS A 443 18.53 44.98 0.69
N LEU A 444 19.14 45.64 -0.30
CA LEU A 444 19.62 44.98 -1.51
C LEU A 444 20.75 44.00 -1.16
N PRO A 445 20.89 42.89 -1.89
CA PRO A 445 21.96 41.93 -1.66
C PRO A 445 23.30 42.59 -1.96
N GLN A 446 24.21 42.61 -0.98
CA GLN A 446 25.57 43.14 -1.12
C GLN A 446 26.63 42.03 -1.10
N ARG A 447 26.25 40.83 -0.65
CA ARG A 447 27.14 39.68 -0.61
C ARG A 447 27.66 39.31 -1.99
N ASP A 448 28.94 38.95 -2.04
CA ASP A 448 29.62 38.41 -3.23
C ASP A 448 29.40 39.32 -4.45
N ASP A 449 29.79 40.60 -4.30
CA ASP A 449 29.72 41.65 -5.32
C ASP A 449 28.33 41.88 -5.94
N ASN A 450 27.27 41.75 -5.14
CA ASN A 450 25.87 41.82 -5.58
C ASN A 450 25.52 40.75 -6.63
N SER A 451 26.07 39.54 -6.48
CA SER A 451 25.89 38.44 -7.46
C SER A 451 24.52 37.76 -7.43
N LEU A 452 23.56 38.26 -6.65
CA LEU A 452 22.20 37.71 -6.52
C LEU A 452 21.14 38.60 -7.17
#